data_AF-A0A450YGE6-F1
#
_entry.id   AF-A0A450YGE6-F1
#
_cell.length_a   1.000
_cell.length_b   1.000
_cell.length_c   1.000
_cell.angle_alpha   90.00
_cell.angle_beta   90.00
_cell.angle_gamma   90.00
#
_symmetry.space_group_name_H-M   'P 1'
#
loop_
_entity.id
_entity.type
_entity.pdbx_description
1 polymer ?
#
loop_
_entity_poly.entity_id
_entity_poly.type
_entity_poly.pdbx_seq_one_letter_code
_entity_poly.pdbx_strand_id
1 'polypeptide(L)' 'MDGGKVASYKIQRREGDAETWVDAGVALELNTTVSGQPTGKRSAFRVVAINKAGEGKPSNSVLAVL' A
#
# COMPACT_ATOMS: atom_id res chain seq x y z
N MET A 1 18.25 14.58 -2.04
CA MET A 1 16.97 14.99 -1.39
C MET A 1 16.51 13.78 -0.61
N ASP A 2 17.17 13.57 0.53
CA ASP A 2 16.95 12.42 1.39
C ASP A 2 15.56 12.58 2.01
N GLY A 3 14.62 11.75 1.55
CA GLY A 3 13.28 11.70 2.08
C GLY A 3 13.37 11.52 3.59
N GLY A 4 12.96 12.54 4.34
CA GLY A 4 13.04 12.54 5.80
C GLY A 4 12.34 11.34 6.42
N LYS A 5 12.51 11.15 7.74
CA LYS A 5 11.94 10.05 8.51
C LYS A 5 10.49 9.77 8.10
N VAL A 6 10.21 8.52 7.74
CA VAL A 6 8.87 8.06 7.38
C VAL A 6 7.94 8.27 8.58
N ALA A 7 6.82 8.92 8.32
CA ALA A 7 5.77 9.18 9.31
C ALA A 7 4.71 8.07 9.29
N SER A 8 4.36 7.56 8.11
CA SER A 8 3.39 6.48 7.95
C SER A 8 3.58 5.75 6.62
N TYR A 9 2.89 4.64 6.46
CA TYR A 9 2.88 3.82 5.26
C TYR A 9 1.44 3.70 4.77
N LYS A 10 1.18 4.11 3.53
CA LYS A 10 -0.10 3.92 2.88
C LYS A 10 -0.08 2.61 2.10
N ILE A 11 -1.03 1.73 2.40
CA ILE A 11 -1.21 0.47 1.70
C ILE A 11 -2.22 0.71 0.60
N GLN A 12 -1.82 0.44 -0.63
CA GLN A 12 -2.70 0.51 -1.78
C GLN A 12 -2.93 -0.88 -2.34
N ARG A 13 -4.13 -1.12 -2.82
CA ARG A 13 -4.52 -2.35 -3.51
C ARG A 13 -4.98 -2.05 -4.93
N ARG A 14 -4.89 -3.06 -5.78
CA ARG A 14 -5.38 -3.03 -7.16
C ARG A 14 -5.93 -4.40 -7.50
N GLU A 15 -7.17 -4.47 -7.95
CA GLU A 15 -7.82 -5.74 -8.30
C GLU A 15 -7.47 -6.13 -9.73
N GLY A 16 -6.83 -7.30 -9.92
CA GLY A 16 -6.43 -7.81 -11.24
C GLY A 16 -5.64 -6.79 -12.08
N ASP A 17 -6.19 -6.50 -13.27
CA ASP A 17 -5.65 -5.55 -14.26
C ASP A 17 -6.24 -4.14 -14.14
N ALA A 18 -6.90 -3.82 -13.02
CA ALA A 18 -7.35 -2.46 -12.78
C ALA A 18 -6.18 -1.47 -12.95
N GLU A 19 -6.43 -0.36 -13.64
CA GLU A 19 -5.39 0.66 -13.89
C GLU A 19 -5.14 1.52 -12.63
N THR A 20 -6.14 1.59 -11.75
CA THR A 20 -6.14 2.43 -10.57
C THR A 20 -5.82 1.66 -9.30
N TRP A 21 -4.92 2.24 -8.50
CA TRP A 21 -4.65 1.80 -7.14
C TRP A 21 -5.61 2.52 -6.20
N VAL A 22 -6.20 1.77 -5.27
CA VAL A 22 -7.10 2.31 -4.24
C VAL A 22 -6.48 2.14 -2.86
N ASP A 23 -6.70 3.10 -1.99
CA ASP A 23 -6.23 3.05 -0.61
C ASP A 23 -6.92 1.89 0.13
N ALA A 24 -6.12 0.94 0.59
CA ALA A 24 -6.55 -0.22 1.34
C ALA A 24 -6.40 0.00 2.86
N GLY A 25 -5.44 0.84 3.27
CA GLY A 25 -5.23 1.19 4.66
C GLY A 25 -3.99 2.07 4.88
N VAL A 26 -3.75 2.41 6.14
CA VAL A 26 -2.54 3.11 6.60
C VAL A 26 -1.94 2.35 7.77
N ALA A 27 -0.62 2.19 7.76
CA ALA A 27 0.16 1.65 8.87
C ALA A 27 1.11 2.70 9.42
N LEU A 28 1.28 2.72 10.73
CA LEU A 28 2.34 3.50 11.40
C LEU A 28 3.58 2.63 11.63
N GLU A 29 3.42 1.32 11.61
CA GLU A 29 4.46 0.32 11.80
C GLU A 29 4.75 -0.44 10.50
N LEU A 30 5.77 -1.28 10.53
CA LEU A 30 6.16 -2.13 9.38
C LEU A 30 5.25 -3.35 9.19
N ASN A 31 4.34 -3.58 10.12
CA ASN A 31 3.36 -4.66 10.10
C ASN A 31 1.97 -4.08 10.33
N THR A 32 1.00 -4.54 9.53
CA THR A 32 -0.41 -4.18 9.68
C THR A 32 -1.29 -5.25 9.07
N THR A 33 -2.52 -5.31 9.53
CA THR A 33 -3.55 -6.19 8.95
C THR A 33 -4.58 -5.32 8.26
N VAL A 34 -4.77 -5.56 6.96
CA VAL A 34 -5.78 -4.86 6.17
C VAL A 34 -7.03 -5.73 6.05
N SER A 35 -8.13 -5.26 6.64
CA SER A 35 -9.43 -5.95 6.62
C SER A 35 -10.29 -5.49 5.44
N GLY A 36 -11.40 -6.20 5.19
CA GLY A 36 -12.37 -5.82 4.15
C GLY A 36 -11.90 -6.05 2.71
N GLN A 37 -10.96 -7.00 2.52
CA GLN A 37 -10.48 -7.36 1.19
C GLN A 37 -11.47 -8.29 0.47
N PRO A 38 -11.64 -8.14 -0.85
CA PRO A 38 -12.44 -9.06 -1.64
C PRO A 38 -11.81 -10.46 -1.62
N THR A 39 -12.59 -11.45 -1.21
CA THR A 39 -12.18 -12.87 -1.19
C THR A 39 -12.21 -13.47 -2.59
N GLY A 40 -11.33 -14.44 -2.86
CA GLY A 40 -11.34 -15.20 -4.11
C GLY A 40 -10.87 -14.44 -5.36
N LYS A 41 -10.40 -13.19 -5.22
CA LYS A 41 -9.80 -12.42 -6.31
C LYS A 41 -8.32 -12.14 -6.03
N ARG A 42 -7.51 -12.21 -7.09
CA ARG A 42 -6.11 -11.78 -7.05
C ARG A 42 -6.06 -10.26 -7.00
N SER A 43 -5.48 -9.73 -5.92
CA SER A 43 -5.24 -8.31 -5.74
C SER A 43 -3.74 -8.07 -5.62
N ALA A 44 -3.24 -7.05 -6.32
CA ALA A 44 -1.91 -6.53 -6.10
C ALA A 44 -1.93 -5.56 -4.92
N PHE A 45 -0.96 -5.66 -4.02
CA PHE A 45 -0.75 -4.76 -2.91
C PHE A 45 0.60 -4.08 -3.04
N ARG A 46 0.66 -2.79 -2.74
CA ARG A 46 1.91 -2.04 -2.64
C ARG A 46 1.85 -1.11 -1.44
N VAL A 47 3.02 -0.72 -0.96
CA VAL A 47 3.17 0.19 0.17
C VAL A 47 3.83 1.48 -0.30
N VAL A 48 3.30 2.63 0.10
CA VAL A 48 3.84 3.95 -0.19
C VAL A 48 4.26 4.58 1.13
N ALA A 49 5.55 4.86 1.31
CA ALA A 49 6.03 5.57 2.49
C ALA A 49 5.61 7.04 2.42
N ILE A 50 5.10 7.59 3.50
CA ILE A 50 4.67 8.98 3.62
C ILE A 50 5.55 9.66 4.66
N ASN A 51 6.14 10.79 4.30
CA ASN A 51 6.90 11.64 5.21
C ASN A 51 6.39 13.10 5.14
N LYS A 52 7.05 14.01 5.85
CA LYS A 52 6.66 15.44 5.89
C LYS A 52 6.69 16.13 4.51
N ALA A 53 7.44 15.60 3.55
CA ALA A 53 7.46 16.11 2.18
C ALA A 53 6.33 15.56 1.32
N GLY A 54 5.67 14.48 1.75
CA GLY A 54 4.55 13.86 1.06
C GLY A 54 4.75 12.35 0.83
N GLU A 55 4.12 11.85 -0.22
CA GLU A 55 4.20 10.45 -0.62
C GLU A 55 5.52 10.17 -1.35
N GLY A 56 6.25 9.19 -0.85
CA GLY A 56 7.47 8.68 -1.46
C GLY A 56 7.21 7.72 -2.61
N LYS A 57 8.28 7.09 -3.09
CA LYS A 57 8.18 6.09 -4.16
C LYS A 57 7.45 4.84 -3.62
N PRO A 58 6.49 4.26 -4.38
CA PRO A 58 5.87 3.00 -4.01
C PRO A 58 6.90 1.87 -3.96
N SER A 59 6.69 0.96 -3.01
CA SER A 59 7.39 -0.32 -2.90
C SER A 59 7.01 -1.26 -4.05
N ASN A 60 7.71 -2.39 -4.11
CA ASN A 60 7.35 -3.46 -5.03
C ASN A 60 5.91 -3.94 -4.76
N SER A 61 5.22 -4.33 -5.82
CA SER A 61 3.86 -4.83 -5.72
C SER A 61 3.86 -6.34 -5.50
N VAL A 62 3.07 -6.82 -4.56
CA VAL A 62 2.90 -8.25 -4.26
C VAL A 62 1.49 -8.69 -4.63
N LEU A 63 1.37 -9.84 -5.28
CA LEU A 63 0.07 -10.45 -5.57
C LEU A 63 -0.37 -11.28 -4.36
N ALA A 64 -1.56 -11.01 -3.85
CA ALA A 64 -2.19 -11.81 -2.82
C ALA A 64 -3.61 -12.19 -3.23
N VAL A 65 -4.04 -13.35 -2.75
CA VAL A 65 -5.42 -13.81 -2.80
C VAL A 65 -5.83 -14.10 -1.36
N LEU A 66 -6.99 -13.59 -0.96
CA LEU A 66 -7.64 -13.94 0.29
C LEU A 66 -8.53 -15.16 0.07
#